data_AF-A0A954M6D0-F1
#
_entry.id   AF-A0A954M6D0-F1
#
_cell.length_a   1.000
_cell.length_b   1.000
_cell.length_c   1.000
_cell.angle_alpha   90.00
_cell.angle_beta   90.00
_cell.angle_gamma   90.00
#
_symmetry.space_group_name_H-M   'P 1'
#
loop_
_entity.id
_entity.type
_entity.pdbx_description
1 polymer ?
#
loop_
_entity_poly.entity_id
_entity_poly.type
_entity_poly.pdbx_seq_one_letter_code
_entity_poly.pdbx_strand_id
1 'polypeptide(L)'
;MLVPFPFVVPVESAAQADRVRRLEQALVLSLGALQTLVRRLDEKLGAEFLGPELKHLTNTGSDAELEVVLDSIQRSITAGKSSTAAREFRDAFGCTWDEANHAVRHWSRYPREQKLRWLRMARFIKALDVGAE
;
A
#
# COMPACT_ATOMS: atom_id res chain seq x y z
N MET A 1 -15.19 -4.01 -0.85
CA MET A 1 -15.26 -2.99 0.23
C MET A 1 -14.25 -1.87 -0.07
N LEU A 2 -14.51 -0.61 0.30
CA LEU A 2 -13.52 0.48 0.14
C LEU A 2 -12.41 0.29 1.18
N VAL A 3 -11.19 0.01 0.75
CA VAL A 3 -10.04 -0.08 1.66
C VAL A 3 -9.86 1.32 2.28
N PRO A 4 -9.90 1.48 3.61
CA PRO A 4 -9.61 2.75 4.24
C PRO A 4 -8.13 3.07 3.96
N PHE A 5 -7.91 3.83 2.89
CA PHE A 5 -6.60 4.31 2.53
C PHE A 5 -6.14 5.26 3.64
N PRO A 6 -4.91 5.14 4.16
CA PRO A 6 -4.39 6.08 5.16
C PRO A 6 -4.39 7.46 4.51
N PHE A 7 -5.42 8.24 4.82
CA PHE A 7 -5.60 9.55 4.23
C PHE A 7 -4.37 10.39 4.54
N VAL A 8 -3.91 11.11 3.53
CA VAL A 8 -2.90 12.14 3.70
C VAL A 8 -3.60 13.38 4.23
N VAL A 9 -3.95 13.35 5.52
CA VAL A 9 -4.41 14.56 6.20
C VAL A 9 -3.20 15.47 6.28
N PRO A 10 -3.25 16.70 5.73
CA PRO A 10 -2.18 17.66 5.96
C PRO A 10 -2.06 17.84 7.47
N VAL A 11 -0.96 17.35 8.02
CA VAL A 11 -0.81 17.29 9.46
C VAL A 11 -0.44 18.69 9.95
N GLU A 12 -1.37 19.35 10.65
CA GLU A 12 -1.27 20.77 10.99
C GLU A 12 -0.15 21.07 12.00
N SER A 13 0.40 20.04 12.68
CA SER A 13 1.52 20.18 13.61
C SER A 13 2.63 19.16 13.37
N ALA A 14 3.88 19.58 13.56
CA ALA A 14 5.05 18.69 13.46
C ALA A 14 4.95 17.46 14.39
N ALA A 15 4.40 17.65 15.60
CA ALA A 15 4.23 16.57 16.58
C ALA A 15 3.26 15.47 16.09
N GLN A 16 2.17 15.85 15.43
CA GLN A 16 1.26 14.88 14.83
C GLN A 16 1.90 14.18 13.62
N ALA A 17 2.69 14.89 12.82
CA ALA A 17 3.34 14.32 11.63
C ALA A 17 4.33 13.22 12.03
N ASP A 18 5.10 13.45 13.10
CA ASP A 18 6.00 12.46 13.67
C ASP A 18 5.26 11.27 14.31
N ARG A 19 4.07 11.51 14.90
CA ARG A 19 3.24 10.42 15.41
C ARG A 19 2.71 9.55 14.27
N VAL A 20 2.18 10.15 13.20
CA VAL A 20 1.70 9.42 12.02
C VAL A 20 2.85 8.60 11.41
N ARG A 21 4.02 9.20 11.20
CA ARG A 21 5.20 8.49 10.67
C ARG A 21 5.59 7.28 11.51
N ARG A 22 5.58 7.40 12.85
CA ARG A 22 5.87 6.28 13.76
C ARG A 22 4.82 5.17 13.66
N LEU A 23 3.55 5.53 13.55
CA LEU A 23 2.46 4.56 13.37
C LEU A 23 2.57 3.83 12.02
N GLU A 24 2.86 4.56 10.93
CA GLU A 24 3.11 3.95 9.61
C GLU A 24 4.26 2.95 9.66
N GLN A 25 5.38 3.31 10.31
CA GLN A 25 6.53 2.42 10.45
C GLN A 25 6.20 1.17 11.28
N ALA A 26 5.53 1.35 12.42
CA ALA A 26 5.11 0.24 13.26
C ALA A 26 4.15 -0.71 12.53
N LEU A 27 3.24 -0.17 11.72
CA LEU A 27 2.31 -0.95 10.92
C LEU A 27 3.05 -1.73 9.82
N VAL A 28 3.97 -1.11 9.10
CA VAL A 28 4.79 -1.78 8.08
C VAL A 28 5.61 -2.92 8.70
N LEU A 29 6.21 -2.70 9.87
CA LEU A 29 6.96 -3.75 10.59
C LEU A 29 6.05 -4.91 11.01
N SER A 30 4.88 -4.60 11.56
CA SER A 30 3.90 -5.61 11.98
C SER A 30 3.41 -6.46 10.80
N LEU A 31 3.10 -5.81 9.67
CA LEU A 31 2.68 -6.49 8.43
C LEU A 31 3.81 -7.37 7.85
N GLY A 32 5.05 -6.89 7.86
CA GLY A 32 6.21 -7.67 7.41
C GLY A 32 6.47 -8.89 8.31
N ALA A 33 6.30 -8.75 9.63
CA ALA A 33 6.41 -9.85 10.57
C ALA A 33 5.30 -10.90 10.33
N LEU A 34 4.05 -10.45 10.12
CA LEU A 34 2.93 -11.32 9.78
C LEU A 34 3.19 -12.10 8.48
N GLN A 35 3.61 -11.43 7.41
CA GLN A 35 3.95 -12.09 6.15
C GLN A 35 5.05 -13.15 6.32
N THR A 36 6.09 -12.81 7.09
CA THR A 36 7.19 -13.74 7.35
C THR A 36 6.72 -14.97 8.11
N LEU A 37 5.85 -14.79 9.10
CA LEU A 37 5.26 -15.90 9.87
C LEU A 37 4.39 -16.78 8.99
N VAL A 38 3.50 -16.18 8.19
CA VAL A 38 2.63 -16.92 7.27
C VAL A 38 3.47 -17.70 6.25
N ARG A 39 4.49 -17.09 5.64
CA ARG A 39 5.36 -17.80 4.69
C ARG A 39 6.10 -18.98 5.34
N ARG A 40 6.58 -18.81 6.57
CA ARG A 40 7.23 -19.91 7.32
C ARG A 40 6.26 -21.04 7.68
N LEU A 41 5.00 -20.72 7.95
CA LEU A 41 3.97 -21.73 8.19
C LEU A 41 3.66 -22.51 6.90
N ASP A 42 3.53 -21.81 5.77
CA ASP A 42 3.35 -22.42 4.44
C ASP A 42 4.50 -23.39 4.09
N GLU A 43 5.74 -22.93 4.26
CA GLU A 43 6.96 -23.69 3.97
C GLU A 43 7.08 -24.95 4.86
N LYS A 44 6.68 -24.86 6.13
CA LYS A 44 6.85 -25.97 7.10
C LYS A 44 5.70 -26.97 7.12
N LEU A 45 4.48 -26.50 6.91
CA LEU A 45 3.26 -27.31 7.09
C LEU A 45 2.63 -27.71 5.76
N GLY A 46 3.08 -27.13 4.64
CA GLY A 46 2.65 -27.45 3.29
C GLY A 46 1.59 -26.50 2.74
N ALA A 47 1.51 -26.43 1.40
CA ALA A 47 0.74 -25.43 0.65
C ALA A 47 -0.80 -25.49 0.80
N GLU A 48 -1.31 -26.53 1.46
CA GLU A 48 -2.73 -26.71 1.77
C GLU A 48 -3.06 -26.45 3.25
N PHE A 49 -2.03 -26.25 4.09
CA PHE A 49 -2.25 -25.96 5.51
C PHE A 49 -2.83 -24.57 5.73
N LEU A 50 -2.36 -23.59 4.94
CA LEU A 50 -2.92 -22.24 4.98
C LEU A 50 -4.21 -22.21 4.18
N GLY A 51 -5.29 -21.81 4.83
CA GLY A 51 -6.53 -21.46 4.15
C GLY A 51 -6.31 -20.39 3.07
N PRO A 52 -7.21 -20.31 2.07
CA PRO A 52 -7.09 -19.35 0.96
C PRO A 52 -6.89 -17.91 1.45
N GLU A 53 -7.48 -17.56 2.58
CA GLU A 53 -7.44 -16.24 3.22
C GLU A 53 -6.01 -15.81 3.56
N LEU A 54 -5.24 -16.72 4.15
CA LEU A 54 -3.85 -16.45 4.54
C LEU A 54 -2.88 -16.61 3.38
N LYS A 55 -3.25 -17.39 2.37
CA LYS A 55 -2.43 -17.59 1.16
C LYS A 55 -2.28 -16.31 0.34
N HIS A 56 -3.24 -15.38 0.40
CA HIS A 56 -3.11 -14.08 -0.24
C HIS A 56 -2.02 -13.20 0.39
N LEU A 57 -1.72 -13.36 1.68
CA LEU A 57 -0.70 -12.59 2.38
C LEU A 57 0.72 -12.91 1.94
N THR A 58 0.98 -14.15 1.50
CA THR A 58 2.30 -14.54 0.99
C THR A 58 2.61 -13.92 -0.37
N ASN A 59 1.58 -13.52 -1.13
CA ASN A 59 1.66 -13.01 -2.50
C ASN A 59 1.54 -11.48 -2.62
N THR A 60 1.84 -10.71 -1.57
CA THR A 60 1.75 -9.24 -1.58
C THR A 60 2.81 -8.53 -2.45
N GLY A 61 3.69 -9.30 -3.09
CA GLY A 61 4.66 -8.84 -4.08
C GLY A 61 5.97 -8.33 -3.47
N SER A 62 6.98 -8.14 -4.32
CA SER A 62 8.32 -7.68 -3.91
C SER A 62 8.44 -6.16 -3.91
N ASP A 63 9.45 -5.63 -3.21
CA ASP A 63 9.76 -4.19 -3.24
C ASP A 63 10.02 -3.68 -4.65
N ALA A 64 10.65 -4.48 -5.50
CA ALA A 64 10.88 -4.12 -6.90
C ALA A 64 9.56 -3.92 -7.68
N GLU A 65 8.53 -4.73 -7.42
CA GLU A 65 7.22 -4.56 -8.05
C GLU A 65 6.49 -3.31 -7.54
N LEU A 66 6.67 -2.96 -6.27
CA LEU A 66 6.13 -1.72 -5.71
C LEU A 66 6.77 -0.50 -6.38
N GLU A 67 8.08 -0.55 -6.60
CA GLU A 67 8.83 0.50 -7.28
C GLU A 67 8.36 0.68 -8.73
N VAL A 68 8.12 -0.42 -9.47
CA VAL A 68 7.59 -0.36 -10.84
C VAL A 68 6.23 0.34 -10.89
N VAL A 69 5.34 0.08 -9.93
CA VAL A 69 4.04 0.74 -9.85
C VAL A 69 4.21 2.24 -9.59
N LEU A 70 5.06 2.63 -8.64
CA LEU A 70 5.33 4.04 -8.37
C LEU A 70 5.93 4.77 -9.57
N ASP A 71 6.84 4.13 -10.29
CA ASP A 71 7.45 4.70 -11.49
C ASP A 71 6.45 4.82 -12.64
N SER A 72 5.46 3.92 -12.73
CA SER A 72 4.35 4.08 -13.67
C SER A 72 3.55 5.34 -13.36
N ILE A 73 3.11 5.50 -12.11
CA ILE A 73 2.32 6.67 -11.68
C ILE A 73 3.13 7.95 -11.89
N GLN A 74 4.40 7.95 -11.49
CA GLN A 74 5.29 9.11 -11.67
C GLN A 74 5.43 9.49 -13.15
N ARG A 75 5.61 8.52 -14.06
CA ARG A 75 5.69 8.77 -15.51
C ARG A 75 4.39 9.35 -16.07
N SER A 76 3.24 8.84 -15.64
CA SER A 76 1.93 9.38 -16.03
C SER A 76 1.76 10.84 -15.60
N ILE A 77 2.21 11.18 -14.39
CA ILE A 77 2.18 12.55 -13.87
C ILE A 77 3.12 13.47 -14.65
N THR A 78 4.37 13.07 -14.90
CA THR A 78 5.33 13.89 -15.64
C THR A 78 4.94 14.08 -17.10
N ALA A 79 4.21 13.13 -17.68
CA ALA A 79 3.64 13.24 -19.02
C ALA A 79 2.37 14.12 -19.09
N GLY A 80 1.93 14.72 -17.97
CA GLY A 80 0.71 15.53 -17.90
C GLY A 80 -0.59 14.72 -17.93
N LYS A 81 -0.52 13.39 -17.86
CA LYS A 81 -1.67 12.47 -17.94
C LYS A 81 -2.29 12.24 -16.55
N SER A 82 -2.78 13.32 -15.94
CA SER A 82 -3.28 13.29 -14.56
C SER A 82 -4.43 12.30 -14.33
N SER A 83 -5.33 12.13 -15.30
CA SER A 83 -6.44 11.16 -15.22
C SER A 83 -5.95 9.72 -15.25
N THR A 84 -4.95 9.43 -16.09
CA THR A 84 -4.28 8.11 -16.14
C THR A 84 -3.57 7.83 -14.82
N ALA A 85 -2.81 8.79 -14.29
CA ALA A 85 -2.13 8.65 -13.01
C ALA A 85 -3.12 8.40 -11.86
N ALA A 86 -4.27 9.09 -11.84
CA ALA A 86 -5.29 8.89 -10.82
C ALA A 86 -5.92 7.50 -10.91
N ARG A 87 -6.12 6.98 -12.13
CA ARG A 87 -6.58 5.61 -12.34
C ARG A 87 -5.56 4.58 -11.83
N GLU A 88 -4.30 4.72 -12.24
CA GLU A 88 -3.20 3.84 -11.79
C GLU A 88 -3.05 3.86 -10.26
N PHE A 89 -3.13 5.04 -9.65
CA PHE A 89 -3.12 5.17 -8.20
C PHE A 89 -4.32 4.45 -7.58
N ARG A 90 -5.53 4.72 -8.07
CA ARG A 90 -6.74 4.09 -7.54
C ARG A 90 -6.68 2.56 -7.60
N ASP A 91 -6.24 2.01 -8.73
CA ASP A 91 -6.16 0.56 -8.92
C ASP A 91 -5.12 -0.08 -7.99
N ALA A 92 -4.01 0.61 -7.77
CA ALA A 92 -2.92 0.17 -6.90
C ALA A 92 -3.26 0.27 -5.40
N PHE A 93 -3.97 1.33 -5.00
CA PHE A 93 -4.20 1.67 -3.60
C PHE A 93 -5.61 1.35 -3.10
N GLY A 94 -6.56 1.05 -3.99
CA GLY A 94 -7.93 0.66 -3.63
C GLY A 94 -8.81 1.79 -3.08
N CYS A 95 -8.50 3.05 -3.43
CA CYS A 95 -9.16 4.23 -2.88
C CYS A 95 -10.32 4.75 -3.77
N THR A 96 -10.97 5.83 -3.33
CA THR A 96 -11.95 6.57 -4.13
C THR A 96 -11.27 7.42 -5.22
N TRP A 97 -12.06 7.91 -6.19
CA TRP A 97 -11.56 8.83 -7.22
C TRP A 97 -11.11 10.17 -6.64
N ASP A 98 -11.82 10.72 -5.67
CA ASP A 98 -11.47 12.01 -5.08
C ASP A 98 -10.12 11.92 -4.34
N GLU A 99 -9.91 10.84 -3.59
CA GLU A 99 -8.63 10.55 -2.93
C GLU A 99 -7.49 10.38 -3.94
N ALA A 100 -7.71 9.61 -5.01
CA ALA A 100 -6.71 9.40 -6.04
C ALA A 100 -6.31 10.72 -6.73
N ASN A 101 -7.30 11.54 -7.09
CA ASN A 101 -7.07 12.85 -7.70
C ASN A 101 -6.33 13.79 -6.74
N HIS A 102 -6.71 13.80 -5.46
CA HIS A 102 -6.03 14.60 -4.44
C HIS A 102 -4.56 14.17 -4.25
N ALA A 103 -4.29 12.86 -4.21
CA ALA A 103 -2.95 12.32 -4.07
C ALA A 103 -2.06 12.66 -5.29
N VAL A 104 -2.60 12.52 -6.51
CA VAL A 104 -1.88 12.86 -7.75
C VAL A 104 -1.52 14.34 -7.81
N ARG A 105 -2.44 15.24 -7.44
CA ARG A 105 -2.17 16.69 -7.41
C ARG A 105 -1.03 17.07 -6.47
N HIS A 106 -0.85 16.32 -5.40
CA HIS A 106 0.16 16.57 -4.37
C HIS A 106 1.34 15.61 -4.43
N TRP A 107 1.46 14.83 -5.50
CA TRP A 107 2.40 13.72 -5.60
C TRP A 107 3.86 14.12 -5.34
N SER A 108 4.27 15.31 -5.77
CA SER A 108 5.64 15.82 -5.58
C SER A 108 5.97 16.18 -4.13
N ARG A 109 4.96 16.36 -3.26
CA ARG A 109 5.15 16.71 -1.84
C ARG A 109 5.60 15.53 -0.98
N TYR A 110 5.47 14.31 -1.49
CA TYR A 110 5.75 13.10 -0.71
C TYR A 110 7.09 12.48 -1.11
N PRO A 111 7.96 12.17 -0.15
CA PRO A 111 9.17 11.38 -0.39
C PRO A 111 8.84 10.02 -0.97
N ARG A 112 9.74 9.49 -1.81
CA ARG A 112 9.56 8.17 -2.45
C ARG A 112 9.33 7.05 -1.44
N GLU A 113 10.12 7.02 -0.38
CA GLU A 113 10.00 6.02 0.69
C GLU A 113 8.61 6.01 1.34
N GLN A 114 7.98 7.18 1.49
CA GLN A 114 6.64 7.27 2.07
C GLN A 114 5.59 6.68 1.14
N LYS A 115 5.69 6.96 -0.17
CA LYS A 115 4.82 6.37 -1.19
C LYS A 115 4.93 4.85 -1.22
N LEU A 116 6.14 4.31 -1.08
CA LEU A 116 6.39 2.86 -1.01
C LEU A 116 5.74 2.24 0.23
N ARG A 117 5.90 2.87 1.40
CA ARG A 117 5.25 2.40 2.64
C ARG A 117 3.73 2.35 2.48
N TRP A 118 3.14 3.41 1.94
CA TRP A 118 1.70 3.44 1.68
C TRP A 118 1.25 2.34 0.73
N LEU A 119 2.01 2.11 -0.35
CA LEU A 119 1.65 1.10 -1.35
C LEU A 119 1.75 -0.30 -0.77
N ARG A 120 2.77 -0.55 0.05
CA ARG A 120 2.92 -1.80 0.79
C ARG A 120 1.72 -2.02 1.71
N MET A 121 1.35 -1.04 2.53
CA MET A 121 0.19 -1.14 3.42
C MET A 121 -1.10 -1.40 2.63
N ALA A 122 -1.34 -0.68 1.53
CA ALA A 122 -2.53 -0.87 0.71
C ALA A 122 -2.63 -2.29 0.12
N ARG A 123 -1.51 -2.84 -0.38
CA ARG A 123 -1.48 -4.23 -0.87
C ARG A 123 -1.78 -5.23 0.23
N PHE A 124 -1.22 -5.04 1.42
CA PHE A 124 -1.49 -5.90 2.57
C PHE A 124 -2.96 -5.87 2.98
N ILE A 125 -3.55 -4.68 3.10
CA ILE A 125 -4.96 -4.56 3.48
C ILE A 125 -5.85 -5.19 2.41
N LYS A 126 -5.55 -4.96 1.13
CA LYS A 126 -6.27 -5.60 0.02
C LYS A 126 -6.17 -7.13 0.09
N ALA A 127 -5.00 -7.67 0.41
CA ALA A 127 -4.82 -9.12 0.56
C ALA A 127 -5.59 -9.69 1.77
N LEU A 128 -5.73 -8.93 2.86
CA LEU A 128 -6.56 -9.30 4.00
C LEU A 128 -8.06 -9.28 3.65
N ASP A 129 -8.51 -8.29 2.87
CA ASP A 129 -9.90 -8.17 2.47
C ASP A 129 -10.35 -9.30 1.53
N VAL A 130 -9.49 -9.77 0.62
CA VAL A 130 -9.81 -10.90 -0.27
C VAL A 130 -10.05 -12.20 0.51
N GLY A 131 -9.46 -12.34 1.70
CA GLY A 131 -9.70 -13.47 2.59
C GLY A 131 -10.95 -13.35 3.47
N ALA A 132 -11.71 -12.26 3.39
CA ALA A 132 -12.90 -12.05 4.22
C ALA A 132 -14.23 -12.31 3.50
N GLU A 133 -14.19 -12.62 2.20
CA GLU A 133 -15.33 -12.98 1.33
C GLU A 133 -15.46 -14.50 1.16
#